data_AF-A0AAU2JGI6-F1
#
_entry.id   AF-A0AAU2JGI6-F1
#
_cell.length_a   1.000
_cell.length_b   1.000
_cell.length_c   1.000
_cell.angle_alpha   90.00
_cell.angle_beta   90.00
_cell.angle_gamma   90.00
#
_symmetry.space_group_name_H-M   'P 1'
#
loop_
_entity.id
_entity.type
_entity.pdbx_description
1 polymer ?
#
loop_
_entity_poly.entity_id
_entity_poly.type
_entity_poly.pdbx_seq_one_letter_code
_entity_poly.pdbx_strand_id
1 'polypeptide(L)'
;MDDQFGPEAAAYTRADAFEDGIFIEIPPATASAAGITMPLVITAGARQEFVAGNDGGEDGRLRTVLSAVARAVEQTPANEVCFVVPAGELPSGQAPTGADRLIAITETGDTGEPGMTLMLPHEM
;
A
#
# COMPACT_ATOMS: atom_id res chain seq x y z
N MET A 1 -25.85 18.45 -32.91
CA MET A 1 -25.21 19.63 -32.33
C MET A 1 -25.37 19.53 -30.82
N ASP A 2 -24.93 18.42 -30.22
CA ASP A 2 -23.55 17.96 -29.97
C ASP A 2 -23.16 18.33 -28.54
N ASP A 3 -23.07 17.27 -27.73
CA ASP A 3 -22.18 17.09 -26.59
C ASP A 3 -22.18 18.14 -25.47
N GLN A 4 -23.03 17.90 -24.47
CA GLN A 4 -22.90 18.49 -23.14
C GLN A 4 -22.47 17.40 -22.15
N PHE A 5 -21.38 16.70 -22.44
CA PHE A 5 -20.64 15.99 -21.41
C PHE A 5 -19.88 17.07 -20.62
N GLY A 6 -20.17 17.19 -19.32
CA GLY A 6 -19.40 18.03 -18.39
C GLY A 6 -17.91 17.66 -18.44
N PRO A 7 -17.00 18.49 -17.88
CA PRO A 7 -15.57 18.26 -17.98
C PRO A 7 -15.31 16.79 -17.65
N GLU A 8 -14.77 16.06 -18.63
CA GLU A 8 -14.36 14.67 -18.46
C GLU A 8 -13.59 14.64 -17.14
N ALA A 9 -14.16 14.00 -16.12
CA ALA A 9 -13.46 13.85 -14.86
C ALA A 9 -12.22 13.05 -15.25
N ALA A 10 -11.09 13.74 -15.39
CA ALA A 10 -9.82 13.13 -15.76
C ALA A 10 -9.69 11.94 -14.82
N ALA A 11 -9.70 10.74 -15.41
CA ALA A 11 -9.67 9.52 -14.63
C ALA A 11 -8.43 9.62 -13.75
N TYR A 12 -8.61 9.73 -12.44
CA TYR A 12 -7.52 9.89 -11.51
C TYR A 12 -6.63 8.65 -11.63
N THR A 13 -5.46 8.83 -12.25
CA THR A 13 -4.59 7.70 -12.60
C THR A 13 -3.62 7.41 -11.47
N ARG A 14 -3.03 6.21 -11.49
CA ARG A 14 -1.93 5.87 -10.57
C ARG A 14 -0.77 6.86 -10.66
N ALA A 15 -0.50 7.41 -11.84
CA ALA A 15 0.51 8.44 -12.05
C ALA A 15 0.18 9.74 -11.31
N ASP A 16 -1.09 10.17 -11.34
CA ASP A 16 -1.57 11.35 -10.60
C ASP A 16 -1.36 11.18 -9.09
N ALA A 17 -1.65 9.99 -8.57
CA ALA A 17 -1.40 9.65 -7.16
C ALA A 17 0.09 9.64 -6.77
N PHE A 18 0.99 9.30 -7.69
CA PHE A 18 2.43 9.44 -7.46
C PHE A 18 2.86 10.92 -7.50
N GLU A 19 2.30 11.72 -8.42
CA GLU A 19 2.60 13.16 -8.52
C GLU A 19 2.10 13.93 -7.28
N ASP A 20 0.94 13.56 -6.73
CA ASP A 20 0.39 14.15 -5.51
C ASP A 20 1.10 13.65 -4.23
N GLY A 21 2.02 12.69 -4.37
CA GLY A 21 2.75 12.09 -3.24
C GLY A 21 1.89 11.20 -2.35
N ILE A 22 0.66 10.88 -2.79
CA ILE A 22 -0.21 9.91 -2.13
C ILE A 22 0.41 8.53 -2.24
N PHE A 23 0.94 8.15 -3.40
CA PHE A 23 1.66 6.90 -3.58
C PHE A 23 3.16 7.09 -3.40
N ILE A 24 3.72 6.32 -2.47
CA ILE A 24 5.13 6.31 -2.14
C ILE A 24 5.69 4.96 -2.58
N GLU A 25 6.59 4.98 -3.55
CA GLU A 25 7.28 3.77 -3.99
C GLU A 25 8.21 3.26 -2.88
N ILE A 26 8.10 1.98 -2.55
CA ILE A 26 9.03 1.30 -1.66
C ILE A 26 10.20 0.79 -2.49
N PRO A 27 11.45 1.09 -2.10
CA PRO A 27 12.61 0.63 -2.85
C PRO A 27 12.62 -0.91 -2.96
N PRO A 28 12.92 -1.46 -4.15
CA PRO A 28 12.79 -2.88 -4.43
C PRO A 28 13.71 -3.75 -3.57
N ALA A 29 14.86 -3.20 -3.12
CA ALA A 29 15.73 -3.87 -2.18
C ALA A 29 15.05 -4.15 -0.83
N THR A 30 14.22 -3.21 -0.35
CA THR A 30 13.49 -3.34 0.91
C THR A 30 12.30 -4.29 0.77
N ALA A 31 11.57 -4.19 -0.34
CA ALA A 31 10.49 -5.14 -0.66
C ALA A 31 11.03 -6.58 -0.79
N SER A 32 12.14 -6.76 -1.51
CA SER A 32 12.79 -8.07 -1.70
C SER A 32 13.31 -8.65 -0.39
N ALA A 33 13.81 -7.81 0.53
CA ALA A 33 14.25 -8.25 1.86
C ALA A 33 13.11 -8.83 2.71
N ALA A 34 11.86 -8.52 2.39
CA ALA A 34 10.66 -9.09 3.00
C ALA A 34 10.06 -10.26 2.18
N GLY A 35 10.64 -10.61 1.03
CA GLY A 35 10.12 -11.68 0.15
C GLY A 35 9.14 -11.20 -0.92
N ILE A 36 8.95 -9.88 -1.07
CA ILE A 36 8.11 -9.29 -2.11
C ILE A 36 8.98 -8.99 -3.34
N THR A 37 8.77 -9.71 -4.43
CA THR A 37 9.57 -9.60 -5.67
C THR A 37 8.97 -8.65 -6.71
N MET A 38 7.77 -8.13 -6.45
CA MET A 38 7.04 -7.22 -7.33
C MET A 38 7.18 -5.75 -6.85
N PRO A 39 6.98 -4.76 -7.74
CA PRO A 39 6.92 -3.35 -7.36
C PRO A 39 5.91 -3.14 -6.25
N LEU A 40 6.32 -2.42 -5.20
CA LEU A 40 5.51 -2.17 -4.03
C LEU A 40 5.35 -0.68 -3.79
N VAL A 41 4.12 -0.27 -3.56
CA VAL A 41 3.72 1.10 -3.29
C VAL A 41 3.00 1.13 -1.95
N ILE A 42 3.18 2.17 -1.16
CA ILE A 42 2.41 2.44 0.04
C ILE A 42 1.77 3.83 -0.05
N THR A 43 0.54 3.99 0.42
CA THR A 43 -0.06 5.32 0.53
C THR A 43 0.64 6.14 1.61
N ALA A 44 0.65 7.47 1.45
CA ALA A 44 1.14 8.38 2.48
C ALA A 44 0.38 8.19 3.79
N GLY A 45 -0.94 7.94 3.75
CA GLY A 45 -1.76 7.61 4.91
C GLY A 45 -1.29 6.34 5.61
N ALA A 46 -1.15 5.23 4.87
CA ALA A 46 -0.67 3.96 5.42
C ALA A 46 0.76 4.05 5.96
N ARG A 47 1.65 4.78 5.26
CA ARG A 47 3.01 5.03 5.72
C ARG A 47 3.00 5.85 7.01
N GLN A 48 2.19 6.90 7.10
CA GLN A 48 2.11 7.72 8.31
C GLN A 48 1.53 6.95 9.50
N GLU A 49 0.52 6.11 9.27
CA GLU A 49 -0.14 5.32 10.32
C GLU A 49 0.74 4.17 10.83
N PHE A 50 1.46 3.46 9.94
CA PHE A 50 2.18 2.23 10.32
C PHE A 50 3.70 2.32 10.29
N VAL A 51 4.29 3.24 9.54
CA VAL A 51 5.75 3.36 9.36
C VAL A 51 6.30 4.59 10.07
N ALA A 52 5.61 5.73 9.95
CA ALA A 52 6.04 6.97 10.60
C ALA A 52 5.86 6.83 12.11
N GLY A 53 6.90 7.20 12.85
CA GLY A 53 6.86 7.24 14.29
C GLY A 53 8.25 7.32 14.90
N ASN A 54 8.30 7.85 16.11
CA ASN A 54 9.55 8.25 16.75
C ASN A 54 10.23 7.12 17.54
N ASP A 55 9.54 6.00 17.77
CA ASP A 55 10.00 4.91 18.62
C ASP A 55 10.36 3.67 17.77
N GLY A 56 11.65 3.30 17.72
CA GLY A 56 12.15 2.10 17.06
C GLY A 56 12.71 2.26 15.63
N GLY A 57 12.61 3.45 15.03
CA GLY A 57 13.13 3.76 13.69
C GLY A 57 12.21 3.34 12.55
N GLU A 58 12.07 4.21 11.53
CA GLU A 58 11.18 4.01 10.38
C GLU A 58 11.53 2.73 9.60
N ASP A 59 12.82 2.41 9.45
CA ASP A 59 13.28 1.20 8.74
C ASP A 59 12.82 -0.10 9.40
N GLY A 60 12.85 -0.16 10.74
CA GLY A 60 12.42 -1.33 11.50
C GLY A 60 10.92 -1.56 11.36
N ARG A 61 10.14 -0.48 11.48
CA ARG A 61 8.68 -0.52 11.30
C ARG A 61 8.30 -0.91 9.88
N LEU A 62 8.91 -0.28 8.89
CA LEU A 62 8.70 -0.62 7.48
C LEU A 62 8.96 -2.12 7.27
N ARG A 63 10.08 -2.64 7.76
CA ARG A 63 10.38 -4.07 7.64
C ARG A 63 9.32 -4.96 8.29
N THR A 64 8.81 -4.60 9.46
CA THR A 64 7.71 -5.35 10.11
C THR A 64 6.44 -5.32 9.27
N VAL A 65 6.04 -4.14 8.77
CA VAL A 65 4.87 -4.00 7.88
C VAL A 65 5.03 -4.90 6.65
N LEU A 66 6.17 -4.82 5.97
CA LEU A 66 6.46 -5.62 4.78
C LEU A 66 6.46 -7.13 5.07
N SER A 67 7.01 -7.55 6.21
CA SER A 67 7.03 -8.95 6.62
C SER A 67 5.61 -9.47 6.90
N ALA A 68 4.76 -8.64 7.52
CA ALA A 68 3.37 -8.99 7.78
C ALA A 68 2.54 -9.08 6.48
N VAL A 69 2.77 -8.17 5.53
CA VAL A 69 2.20 -8.24 4.18
C VAL A 69 2.63 -9.51 3.46
N ALA A 70 3.95 -9.80 3.42
CA ALA A 70 4.46 -11.02 2.78
C ALA A 70 3.81 -12.28 3.37
N ARG A 71 3.70 -12.33 4.70
CA ARG A 71 3.05 -13.44 5.41
C ARG A 71 1.55 -13.53 5.11
N ALA A 72 0.84 -12.41 4.95
CA ALA A 72 -0.56 -12.40 4.55
C ALA A 72 -0.74 -12.92 3.12
N VAL A 73 0.16 -12.54 2.20
CA VAL A 73 0.20 -13.03 0.82
C VAL A 73 0.45 -14.54 0.79
N GLU A 74 1.41 -15.04 1.58
CA GLU A 74 1.70 -16.48 1.67
C GLU A 74 0.55 -17.32 2.24
N GLN A 75 -0.22 -16.76 3.18
CA GLN A 75 -1.36 -17.44 3.80
C GLN A 75 -2.63 -17.43 2.95
N THR A 76 -2.67 -16.59 1.92
CA THR A 76 -3.86 -16.36 1.10
C THR A 76 -3.71 -17.10 -0.23
N PRO A 77 -4.78 -17.70 -0.78
CA PRO A 77 -4.72 -18.37 -2.08
C PRO A 77 -4.24 -17.42 -3.18
N ALA A 78 -3.41 -17.94 -4.10
CA ALA A 78 -2.73 -17.20 -5.17
C ALA A 78 -3.65 -16.43 -6.16
N ASN A 79 -4.97 -16.55 -6.02
CA ASN A 79 -5.97 -15.90 -6.86
C ASN A 79 -6.64 -14.71 -6.18
N GLU A 80 -6.25 -14.39 -4.95
CA GLU A 80 -6.75 -13.25 -4.20
C GLU A 80 -5.90 -12.01 -4.53
N VAL A 81 -6.57 -10.90 -4.84
CA VAL A 81 -5.93 -9.63 -5.20
C VAL A 81 -5.93 -8.64 -4.06
N CYS A 82 -6.49 -9.00 -2.89
CA CYS A 82 -6.65 -8.12 -1.74
C CYS A 82 -6.31 -8.88 -0.47
N PHE A 83 -5.30 -8.43 0.25
CA PHE A 83 -4.82 -9.00 1.50
C PHE A 83 -5.05 -8.03 2.63
N VAL A 84 -5.48 -8.53 3.78
CA VAL A 84 -5.74 -7.72 4.95
C VAL A 84 -4.74 -8.10 6.04
N VAL A 85 -3.91 -7.15 6.44
CA VAL A 85 -2.96 -7.32 7.53
C VAL A 85 -3.54 -6.70 8.80
N PRO A 86 -3.84 -7.47 9.85
CA PRO A 86 -4.38 -6.93 11.09
C PRO A 86 -3.33 -6.09 11.85
N ALA A 87 -3.78 -5.04 12.54
CA ALA A 87 -2.89 -4.13 13.28
C ALA A 87 -2.03 -4.83 14.34
N GLY A 88 -2.47 -5.98 14.87
CA GLY A 88 -1.67 -6.77 15.81
C GLY A 88 -0.41 -7.42 15.21
N GLU A 89 -0.33 -7.55 13.87
CA GLU A 89 0.87 -8.01 13.17
C GLU A 89 1.75 -6.84 12.68
N LEU A 90 1.23 -5.61 12.76
CA LEU A 90 1.93 -4.39 12.41
C LEU A 90 2.68 -3.84 13.63
N PRO A 91 3.75 -3.06 13.42
CA PRO A 91 4.51 -2.48 14.53
C PRO A 91 3.60 -1.60 15.39
N SER A 92 3.20 -2.12 16.54
CA SER A 92 2.31 -1.46 17.49
C SER A 92 3.11 -0.42 18.29
N GLY A 93 3.09 0.83 17.85
CA GLY A 93 3.80 1.94 18.50
C GLY A 93 2.95 3.19 18.76
N GLN A 94 1.79 3.29 18.12
CA GLN A 94 0.79 4.34 18.33
C GLN A 94 -0.58 3.68 18.40
N ALA A 95 -1.48 4.24 19.22
CA ALA A 95 -2.88 3.85 19.17
C ALA A 95 -3.36 4.07 17.73
N PRO A 96 -3.89 3.03 17.03
CA PRO A 96 -4.31 3.19 15.64
C PRO A 96 -5.28 4.37 15.56
N THR A 97 -4.95 5.39 14.77
CA THR A 97 -5.77 6.62 14.71
C THR A 97 -7.12 6.38 14.04
N GLY A 98 -7.32 5.20 13.42
CA GLY A 98 -8.61 4.75 12.92
C GLY A 98 -8.56 3.47 12.09
N ALA A 99 -7.38 3.00 11.69
CA ALA A 99 -7.22 1.78 10.89
C ALA A 99 -6.74 0.59 11.74
N ASP A 100 -7.63 -0.38 11.97
CA ASP A 100 -7.30 -1.65 12.63
C ASP A 100 -6.61 -2.67 11.69
N ARG A 101 -6.45 -2.31 10.41
CA ARG A 101 -5.92 -3.18 9.37
C ARG A 101 -5.31 -2.39 8.23
N LEU A 102 -4.32 -2.98 7.57
CA LEU A 102 -3.72 -2.50 6.33
C LEU A 102 -4.22 -3.37 5.18
N ILE A 103 -4.61 -2.76 4.06
CA ILE A 103 -4.99 -3.49 2.86
C ILE A 103 -3.81 -3.49 1.89
N ALA A 104 -3.42 -4.66 1.40
CA ALA A 104 -2.50 -4.81 0.29
C ALA A 104 -3.29 -5.29 -0.93
N ILE A 105 -3.24 -4.55 -2.03
CA ILE A 105 -3.90 -4.93 -3.28
C ILE A 105 -2.83 -5.28 -4.29
N THR A 106 -2.90 -6.48 -4.89
CA THR A 106 -2.09 -6.82 -6.07
C THR A 106 -2.91 -6.51 -7.30
N GLU A 107 -2.51 -5.46 -8.00
CA GLU A 107 -3.15 -5.02 -9.24
C GLU A 107 -2.12 -5.02 -10.36
N THR A 108 -2.55 -5.40 -11.56
CA THR A 108 -1.74 -5.22 -12.75
C THR A 108 -1.73 -3.73 -13.07
N GLY A 109 -0.58 -3.06 -12.92
CA GLY A 109 -0.46 -1.64 -13.18
C GLY A 109 -0.70 -1.29 -14.66
N ASP A 110 -0.77 0.00 -14.98
CA ASP A 110 -0.98 0.51 -16.35
C ASP A 110 0.01 -0.06 -17.39
N THR A 111 1.21 -0.47 -16.97
CA THR A 111 2.23 -1.08 -17.83
C THR A 111 2.04 -2.59 -18.05
N GLY A 112 1.04 -3.21 -17.43
CA GLY A 112 0.85 -4.67 -17.47
C GLY A 112 1.70 -5.44 -16.45
N GLU A 113 2.48 -4.74 -15.62
CA GLU A 113 3.32 -5.35 -14.58
C GLU A 113 2.52 -5.53 -13.28
N PRO A 114 2.57 -6.70 -12.64
CA PRO A 114 1.91 -6.90 -11.35
C PRO A 114 2.59 -6.01 -10.32
N GLY A 115 1.84 -5.11 -9.70
CA GLY A 115 2.29 -4.23 -8.63
C GLY A 115 1.42 -4.41 -7.40
N MET A 116 2.02 -4.23 -6.23
CA MET A 116 1.31 -4.27 -4.96
C MET A 116 1.17 -2.86 -4.40
N THR A 117 -0.03 -2.53 -3.93
CA THR A 117 -0.36 -1.23 -3.34
C THR A 117 -0.86 -1.44 -1.92
N LEU A 118 -0.19 -0.81 -0.94
CA LEU A 118 -0.56 -0.83 0.47
C LEU A 118 -1.34 0.45 0.81
N MET A 119 -2.56 0.31 1.32
CA MET A 119 -3.43 1.44 1.64
C MET A 119 -4.29 1.16 2.87
N LEU A 120 -4.79 2.21 3.50
CA LEU A 120 -5.74 2.07 4.60
C LEU A 120 -7.12 1.67 4.08
N PRO A 121 -7.94 0.95 4.88
CA PRO A 121 -9.27 0.51 4.46
C PRO A 121 -10.25 1.64 4.17
N HIS A 122 -9.94 2.87 4.59
CA HIS A 122 -10.73 4.06 4.28
C HIS A 122 -10.19 4.84 3.06
N GLU A 123 -9.05 4.43 2.50
CA GLU A 123 -8.45 4.98 1.27
C GLU A 123 -8.80 4.15 0.03
N MET A 124 -9.47 3.01 0.21
CA MET A 124 -10.07 2.18 -0.85
C MET A 124 -11.41 2.78 -1.30
#